data_AF-A0A9E5EJ39-F1
#
_entry.id   AF-A0A9E5EJ39-F1
#
_cell.length_a   1.000
_cell.length_b   1.000
_cell.length_c   1.000
_cell.angle_alpha   90.00
_cell.angle_beta   90.00
_cell.angle_gamma   90.00
#
_symmetry.space_group_name_H-M   'P 1'
#
loop_
_entity.id
_entity.type
_entity.pdbx_description
1 polymer ?
#
loop_
_entity_poly.entity_id
_entity_poly.type
_entity_poly.pdbx_seq_one_letter_code
_entity_poly.pdbx_strand_id
1 'polypeptide(L)'
;MSRPVYRLPPFKVDKVMLATAETIDWGLKLLGIPPLWKETQGEGIKVAVLDTGIALEHPDLQPAILKAQDFTRSPSAAYDAQGHGTHVSGIIAARRNAHGIVGVAPQSKIIVAKVLNDEGAGNSQDIVAGILWAIESGADILSMSLGSPEADEEIHQALLLAISKGIFVITAAGNEGPDLDTVGYPASFPEMVAVGSIDRRKRLSQFSSRGRQVDVVAPGDEITSCYPPRSYATLSGTSMATPFISGVVA
;
A
#
# COMPACT_ATOMS: atom_id res chain seq x y z
N MET A 1 20.42 13.95 17.15
CA MET A 1 20.37 13.11 15.94
C MET A 1 19.24 13.65 15.07
N SER A 2 19.43 13.77 13.76
CA SER A 2 18.34 14.15 12.83
C SER A 2 17.29 13.04 12.83
N ARG A 3 16.00 13.40 12.84
CA ARG A 3 14.91 12.40 12.72
C ARG A 3 14.96 11.75 11.33
N PRO A 4 14.68 10.44 11.21
CA PRO A 4 14.66 9.77 9.91
C PRO A 4 13.63 10.40 8.96
N VAL A 5 13.98 10.45 7.68
CA VAL A 5 13.04 10.81 6.61
C VAL A 5 12.51 9.52 6.02
N TYR A 6 11.18 9.41 5.93
CA TYR A 6 10.52 8.29 5.30
C TYR A 6 10.19 8.64 3.87
N ARG A 7 10.35 7.67 2.98
CA ARG A 7 10.08 7.83 1.56
C ARG A 7 9.34 6.61 1.03
N LEU A 8 8.67 6.78 -0.10
CA LEU A 8 8.29 5.64 -0.91
C LEU A 8 9.56 4.83 -1.29
N PRO A 9 9.57 3.50 -1.13
CA PRO A 9 10.56 2.65 -1.77
C PRO A 9 10.65 3.00 -3.26
N PRO A 10 11.86 3.14 -3.83
CA PRO A 10 12.01 3.52 -5.23
C PRO A 10 11.21 2.61 -6.16
N PHE A 11 10.25 3.17 -6.90
CA PHE A 11 9.39 2.40 -7.81
C PHE A 11 9.51 2.94 -9.24
N LYS A 12 9.13 2.13 -10.21
CA LYS A 12 9.14 2.49 -11.63
C LYS A 12 7.72 2.63 -12.16
N VAL A 13 7.46 3.69 -12.94
CA VAL A 13 6.24 3.81 -13.76
C VAL A 13 6.53 3.32 -15.18
N ASP A 14 5.98 2.18 -15.56
CA ASP A 14 6.19 1.62 -16.91
C ASP A 14 5.26 2.27 -17.95
N LYS A 15 4.01 2.50 -17.57
CA LYS A 15 2.97 3.00 -18.47
C LYS A 15 1.82 3.63 -17.70
N VAL A 16 1.22 4.68 -18.26
CA VAL A 16 -0.08 5.23 -17.87
C VAL A 16 -1.08 4.99 -19.01
N MET A 17 -2.32 4.63 -18.69
CA MET A 17 -3.35 4.26 -19.66
C MET A 17 -4.76 4.58 -19.19
N LEU A 18 -5.70 4.58 -20.13
CA LEU A 18 -7.14 4.56 -19.87
C LEU A 18 -7.65 3.13 -20.10
N ALA A 19 -8.64 2.70 -19.31
CA ALA A 19 -9.27 1.40 -19.47
C ALA A 19 -10.76 1.58 -19.74
N THR A 20 -11.28 0.85 -20.74
CA THR A 20 -12.69 0.87 -21.14
C THR A 20 -13.45 -0.38 -20.70
N ALA A 21 -12.74 -1.46 -20.33
CA ALA A 21 -13.31 -2.71 -19.82
C ALA A 21 -12.54 -3.15 -18.58
N GLU A 22 -13.23 -3.84 -17.66
CA GLU A 22 -12.64 -4.40 -16.43
C GLU A 22 -11.54 -5.42 -16.75
N THR A 23 -10.40 -5.27 -16.09
CA THR A 23 -9.25 -6.17 -16.23
C THR A 23 -8.85 -6.75 -14.88
N ILE A 24 -8.53 -8.05 -14.88
CA ILE A 24 -7.99 -8.75 -13.71
C ILE A 24 -6.49 -8.87 -13.91
N ASP A 25 -5.73 -8.19 -13.05
CA ASP A 25 -4.27 -8.22 -13.04
C ASP A 25 -3.74 -9.66 -12.85
N TRP A 26 -2.54 -9.92 -13.36
CA TRP A 26 -1.91 -11.24 -13.26
C TRP A 26 -1.66 -11.65 -11.81
N GLY A 27 -1.38 -10.70 -10.92
CA GLY A 27 -1.13 -10.96 -9.50
C GLY A 27 -2.36 -11.55 -8.81
N LEU A 28 -3.55 -11.03 -9.12
CA LEU A 28 -4.82 -11.56 -8.61
C LEU A 28 -5.03 -13.02 -9.07
N LYS A 29 -4.71 -13.32 -10.33
CA LYS A 29 -4.81 -14.69 -10.88
C LYS A 29 -3.81 -15.62 -10.22
N LEU A 30 -2.57 -15.17 -10.00
CA LEU A 30 -1.53 -15.98 -9.36
C LEU A 30 -1.92 -16.36 -7.93
N LEU A 31 -2.48 -15.42 -7.17
CA LEU A 31 -2.91 -15.64 -5.79
C LEU A 31 -4.25 -16.37 -5.67
N GLY A 32 -4.91 -16.68 -6.78
CA GLY A 32 -6.20 -17.39 -6.77
C GLY A 32 -7.36 -16.54 -6.22
N ILE A 33 -7.29 -15.21 -6.36
CA ILE A 33 -8.28 -14.28 -5.84
C ILE A 33 -9.66 -14.41 -6.52
N PRO A 34 -9.79 -14.51 -7.87
CA PRO A 34 -11.11 -14.50 -8.50
C PRO A 34 -12.06 -15.62 -8.04
N PRO A 35 -11.60 -16.86 -7.80
CA PRO A 35 -12.41 -17.87 -7.14
C PRO A 35 -12.86 -17.52 -5.72
N LEU A 36 -12.02 -16.84 -4.92
CA LEU A 36 -12.29 -16.48 -3.52
C LEU A 36 -13.46 -15.49 -3.38
N TRP A 37 -13.70 -14.64 -4.37
CA TRP A 37 -14.81 -13.68 -4.39
C TRP A 37 -16.21 -14.30 -4.32
N LYS A 38 -16.33 -15.62 -4.47
CA LYS A 38 -17.58 -16.35 -4.23
C LYS A 38 -17.88 -16.52 -2.75
N GLU A 39 -16.85 -16.50 -1.91
CA GLU A 39 -16.93 -16.69 -0.46
C GLU A 39 -16.88 -15.35 0.28
N THR A 40 -15.96 -14.46 -0.13
CA THR A 40 -15.79 -13.11 0.46
C THR A 40 -15.14 -12.15 -0.53
N GLN A 41 -15.46 -10.87 -0.43
CA GLN A 41 -14.81 -9.77 -1.15
C GLN A 41 -14.25 -8.71 -0.18
N GLY A 42 -14.10 -9.05 1.10
CA GLY A 42 -13.60 -8.18 2.17
C GLY A 42 -14.68 -7.26 2.77
N GLU A 43 -15.96 -7.65 2.67
CA GLU A 43 -17.08 -6.91 3.24
C GLU A 43 -16.87 -6.64 4.74
N GLY A 44 -17.04 -5.38 5.16
CA GLY A 44 -16.94 -4.98 6.56
C GLY A 44 -15.51 -4.66 7.04
N ILE A 45 -14.47 -5.05 6.30
CA ILE A 45 -13.08 -4.76 6.63
C ILE A 45 -12.68 -3.36 6.17
N LYS A 46 -11.91 -2.66 7.01
CA LYS A 46 -11.36 -1.33 6.73
C LYS A 46 -9.83 -1.38 6.69
N VAL A 47 -9.28 -1.07 5.52
CA VAL A 47 -7.83 -0.98 5.31
C VAL A 47 -7.39 0.47 5.35
N ALA A 48 -6.54 0.83 6.31
CA ALA A 48 -5.89 2.12 6.32
C ALA A 48 -4.66 2.11 5.43
N VAL A 49 -4.64 3.01 4.44
CA VAL A 49 -3.54 3.23 3.52
C VAL A 49 -2.81 4.48 3.97
N LEU A 50 -1.60 4.32 4.51
CA LEU A 50 -0.73 5.40 4.94
C LEU A 50 0.28 5.68 3.81
N ASP A 51 0.00 6.69 2.99
CA ASP A 51 0.69 6.90 1.71
C ASP A 51 0.63 8.39 1.25
N THR A 52 0.63 8.65 -0.07
CA THR A 52 0.63 10.00 -0.70
C THR A 52 -0.76 10.63 -0.90
N GLY A 53 -1.81 9.98 -0.41
CA GLY A 53 -3.20 10.42 -0.56
C GLY A 53 -4.01 9.53 -1.51
N ILE A 54 -5.13 10.04 -2.01
CA ILE A 54 -5.95 9.30 -2.99
C ILE A 54 -6.61 10.21 -4.04
N ALA A 55 -6.77 9.70 -5.26
CA ALA A 55 -7.66 10.29 -6.26
C ALA A 55 -9.14 10.11 -5.86
N LEU A 56 -9.68 11.10 -5.15
CA LEU A 56 -11.01 11.07 -4.51
C LEU A 56 -12.19 10.76 -5.47
N GLU A 57 -12.04 11.11 -6.75
CA GLU A 57 -13.07 10.92 -7.79
C GLU A 57 -12.74 9.78 -8.76
N HIS A 58 -11.72 8.96 -8.47
CA HIS A 58 -11.40 7.83 -9.32
C HIS A 58 -12.56 6.83 -9.31
N PRO A 59 -13.13 6.44 -10.47
CA PRO A 59 -14.39 5.69 -10.52
C PRO A 59 -14.31 4.32 -9.83
N ASP A 60 -13.15 3.66 -9.89
CA ASP A 60 -12.94 2.36 -9.22
C ASP A 60 -12.70 2.48 -7.70
N LEU A 61 -12.42 3.69 -7.17
CA LEU A 61 -12.03 3.87 -5.77
C LEU A 61 -13.00 4.72 -4.96
N GLN A 62 -13.69 5.68 -5.58
CA GLN A 62 -14.63 6.57 -4.90
C GLN A 62 -15.61 5.80 -3.99
N PRO A 63 -16.21 4.65 -4.40
CA PRO A 63 -17.11 3.91 -3.52
C PRO A 63 -16.41 3.15 -2.38
N ALA A 64 -15.08 2.99 -2.45
CA ALA A 64 -14.24 2.38 -1.42
C ALA A 64 -13.81 3.35 -0.33
N ILE A 65 -13.68 4.63 -0.66
CA ILE A 65 -13.18 5.64 0.28
C ILE A 65 -14.18 5.85 1.41
N LEU A 66 -13.77 5.52 2.63
CA LEU A 66 -14.53 5.77 3.84
C LEU A 66 -14.16 7.12 4.45
N LYS A 67 -12.86 7.41 4.54
CA LYS A 67 -12.30 8.68 5.01
C LYS A 67 -10.98 8.95 4.28
N ALA A 68 -10.65 10.23 4.14
CA ALA A 68 -9.34 10.67 3.66
C ALA A 68 -8.91 11.91 4.43
N GLN A 69 -7.69 11.92 4.96
CA GLN A 69 -7.14 13.04 5.72
C GLN A 69 -5.66 13.24 5.39
N ASP A 70 -5.24 14.51 5.35
CA ASP A 70 -3.85 14.91 5.18
C ASP A 70 -3.20 15.31 6.51
N PHE A 71 -1.98 14.83 6.71
CA PHE A 71 -1.11 15.16 7.84
C PHE A 71 0.12 15.97 7.41
N THR A 72 0.41 16.00 6.12
CA THR A 72 1.62 16.61 5.55
C THR A 72 1.51 18.12 5.34
N ARG A 73 0.31 18.69 5.48
CA ARG A 73 0.00 20.09 5.17
C ARG A 73 0.27 20.42 3.69
N SER A 74 0.06 19.43 2.82
CA SER A 74 0.27 19.56 1.39
C SER A 74 -0.78 20.51 0.79
N PRO A 75 -0.42 21.33 -0.23
CA PRO A 75 -1.41 22.14 -0.95
C PRO A 75 -2.48 21.29 -1.65
N SER A 76 -2.20 20.02 -1.93
CA SER A 76 -3.19 19.09 -2.51
C SER A 76 -4.15 18.49 -1.47
N ALA A 77 -4.00 18.82 -0.18
CA ALA A 77 -4.74 18.19 0.92
C ALA A 77 -4.67 16.66 0.77
N ALA A 78 -5.79 15.94 1.00
CA ALA A 78 -5.82 14.48 0.89
C ALA A 78 -5.76 13.94 -0.57
N TYR A 79 -5.78 14.82 -1.58
CA TYR A 79 -5.67 14.40 -2.97
C TYR A 79 -4.26 13.85 -3.27
N ASP A 80 -4.19 12.83 -4.12
CA ASP A 80 -2.93 12.22 -4.52
C ASP A 80 -2.33 12.94 -5.74
N ALA A 81 -1.46 13.92 -5.48
CA ALA A 81 -0.69 14.58 -6.53
C ALA A 81 0.48 13.72 -7.05
N GLN A 82 0.88 12.69 -6.29
CA GLN A 82 2.03 11.85 -6.59
C GLN A 82 1.62 10.63 -7.44
N GLY A 83 0.58 9.92 -7.01
CA GLY A 83 -0.09 8.82 -7.70
C GLY A 83 0.07 7.43 -7.07
N HIS A 84 1.05 7.26 -6.19
CA HIS A 84 1.37 6.00 -5.55
C HIS A 84 0.27 5.54 -4.59
N GLY A 85 -0.26 6.43 -3.74
CA GLY A 85 -1.34 6.12 -2.80
C GLY A 85 -2.61 5.62 -3.49
N THR A 86 -2.95 6.21 -4.63
CA THR A 86 -4.06 5.77 -5.49
C THR A 86 -3.79 4.39 -6.10
N HIS A 87 -2.55 4.13 -6.53
CA HIS A 87 -2.14 2.86 -7.11
C HIS A 87 -2.23 1.72 -6.10
N VAL A 88 -1.66 1.89 -4.91
CA VAL A 88 -1.73 0.86 -3.86
C VAL A 88 -3.17 0.66 -3.35
N SER A 89 -3.96 1.72 -3.27
CA SER A 89 -5.38 1.63 -2.91
C SER A 89 -6.18 0.83 -3.94
N GLY A 90 -5.87 0.98 -5.23
CA GLY A 90 -6.49 0.21 -6.31
C GLY A 90 -6.21 -1.28 -6.21
N ILE A 91 -4.99 -1.67 -5.86
CA ILE A 91 -4.62 -3.08 -5.67
C ILE A 91 -5.45 -3.70 -4.54
N ILE A 92 -5.72 -2.94 -3.47
CA ILE A 92 -6.52 -3.41 -2.34
C ILE A 92 -8.01 -3.49 -2.72
N ALA A 93 -8.60 -2.37 -3.14
CA ALA A 93 -10.04 -2.17 -3.03
C ALA A 93 -10.70 -1.57 -4.29
N ALA A 94 -10.03 -1.57 -5.44
CA ALA A 94 -10.68 -1.17 -6.69
C ALA A 94 -11.95 -2.01 -6.91
N ARG A 95 -13.07 -1.33 -7.14
CA ARG A 95 -14.39 -1.94 -7.21
C ARG A 95 -14.52 -2.83 -8.43
N ARG A 96 -15.21 -3.95 -8.24
CA ARG A 96 -15.69 -4.78 -9.33
C ARG A 96 -16.96 -4.15 -9.92
N ASN A 97 -16.80 -3.32 -10.93
CA ASN A 97 -17.83 -2.42 -11.46
C ASN A 97 -17.93 -2.47 -13.00
N ALA A 98 -17.39 -3.53 -13.62
CA ALA A 98 -17.38 -3.81 -15.06
C ALA A 98 -16.55 -2.82 -15.93
N HIS A 99 -15.77 -1.94 -15.31
CA HIS A 99 -14.75 -1.14 -15.99
C HIS A 99 -13.44 -1.16 -15.21
N GLY A 100 -12.37 -0.62 -15.79
CA GLY A 100 -11.13 -0.40 -15.06
C GLY A 100 -10.39 -1.66 -14.59
N ILE A 101 -10.07 -1.71 -13.30
CA ILE A 101 -9.40 -2.83 -12.64
C ILE A 101 -10.17 -3.28 -11.40
N VAL A 102 -9.90 -4.49 -10.92
CA VAL A 102 -10.46 -5.01 -9.66
C VAL A 102 -9.34 -5.25 -8.65
N GLY A 103 -9.55 -4.78 -7.42
CA GLY A 103 -8.66 -5.00 -6.29
C GLY A 103 -8.85 -6.37 -5.67
N VAL A 104 -7.97 -6.74 -4.74
CA VAL A 104 -8.02 -8.05 -4.07
C VAL A 104 -9.28 -8.21 -3.21
N ALA A 105 -9.64 -7.18 -2.45
CA ALA A 105 -10.80 -7.11 -1.56
C ALA A 105 -11.77 -5.99 -2.03
N PRO A 106 -12.48 -6.20 -3.15
CA PRO A 106 -13.22 -5.15 -3.84
C PRO A 106 -14.49 -4.69 -3.12
N GLN A 107 -14.84 -5.25 -1.96
CA GLN A 107 -15.92 -4.75 -1.07
C GLN A 107 -15.42 -4.21 0.28
N SER A 108 -14.11 -4.22 0.53
CA SER A 108 -13.52 -3.53 1.68
C SER A 108 -13.70 -2.01 1.60
N LYS A 109 -13.45 -1.31 2.71
CA LYS A 109 -13.39 0.14 2.78
C LYS A 109 -11.95 0.59 3.00
N ILE A 110 -11.58 1.74 2.44
CA ILE A 110 -10.25 2.32 2.63
C ILE A 110 -10.31 3.60 3.45
N ILE A 111 -9.40 3.71 4.41
CA ILE A 111 -9.13 4.90 5.21
C ILE A 111 -7.80 5.47 4.71
N VAL A 112 -7.82 6.64 4.09
CA VAL A 112 -6.62 7.19 3.47
C VAL A 112 -5.99 8.22 4.40
N ALA A 113 -4.80 7.91 4.90
CA ALA A 113 -3.99 8.83 5.67
C ALA A 113 -2.81 9.28 4.80
N LYS A 114 -2.88 10.52 4.30
CA LYS A 114 -1.76 11.10 3.57
C LYS A 114 -0.68 11.52 4.57
N VAL A 115 0.36 10.70 4.67
CA VAL A 115 1.51 10.90 5.56
C VAL A 115 2.81 11.15 4.78
N LEU A 116 2.76 10.97 3.46
CA LEU A 116 3.80 11.36 2.52
C LEU A 116 3.28 12.49 1.64
N ASN A 117 4.13 13.50 1.44
CA ASN A 117 3.80 14.70 0.69
C ASN A 117 3.74 14.42 -0.83
N ASP A 118 3.61 15.47 -1.64
CA ASP A 118 3.45 15.36 -3.10
C ASP A 118 4.72 14.83 -3.80
N GLU A 119 5.85 14.83 -3.12
CA GLU A 119 7.11 14.22 -3.56
C GLU A 119 7.36 12.81 -3.00
N GLY A 120 6.39 12.24 -2.26
CA GLY A 120 6.51 10.91 -1.67
C GLY A 120 7.43 10.84 -0.44
N ALA A 121 7.61 11.94 0.27
CA ALA A 121 8.43 12.03 1.48
C ALA A 121 7.59 12.41 2.71
N GLY A 122 7.95 11.88 3.88
CA GLY A 122 7.28 12.15 5.14
C GLY A 122 8.24 12.19 6.32
N ASN A 123 7.76 12.75 7.43
CA ASN A 123 8.47 12.77 8.69
C ASN A 123 7.71 11.94 9.74
N SER A 124 8.39 11.63 10.84
CA SER A 124 7.85 10.77 11.89
C SER A 124 6.56 11.30 12.52
N GLN A 125 6.42 12.62 12.66
CA GLN A 125 5.23 13.21 13.30
C GLN A 125 3.98 13.00 12.45
N ASP A 126 4.09 13.22 11.14
CA ASP A 126 2.97 13.04 10.22
C ASP A 126 2.59 11.54 10.11
N ILE A 127 3.57 10.64 10.12
CA ILE A 127 3.33 9.18 10.11
C ILE A 127 2.66 8.72 11.40
N VAL A 128 3.17 9.12 12.56
CA VAL A 128 2.58 8.78 13.87
C VAL A 128 1.15 9.31 13.96
N ALA A 129 0.91 10.56 13.55
CA ALA A 129 -0.43 11.13 13.52
C ALA A 129 -1.39 10.34 12.60
N GLY A 130 -0.92 9.90 11.44
CA GLY A 130 -1.67 9.03 10.54
C GLY A 130 -1.99 7.67 11.13
N ILE A 131 -1.04 7.03 11.83
CA ILE A 131 -1.26 5.75 12.52
C ILE A 131 -2.34 5.90 13.60
N LEU A 132 -2.21 6.90 14.48
CA LEU A 132 -3.16 7.14 15.56
C LEU A 132 -4.57 7.43 15.01
N TRP A 133 -4.67 8.24 13.96
CA TRP A 133 -5.95 8.52 13.32
C TRP A 133 -6.57 7.31 12.62
N ALA A 134 -5.76 6.41 12.06
CA ALA A 134 -6.24 5.14 11.50
C ALA A 134 -6.81 4.23 12.59
N ILE A 135 -6.15 4.14 13.75
CA ILE A 135 -6.66 3.43 14.93
C ILE A 135 -8.00 4.02 15.37
N GLU A 136 -8.09 5.34 15.54
CA GLU A 136 -9.32 6.03 15.95
C GLU A 136 -10.43 5.90 14.91
N SER A 137 -10.07 5.81 13.64
CA SER A 137 -11.02 5.55 12.54
C SER A 137 -11.46 4.09 12.46
N GLY A 138 -10.93 3.23 13.33
CA GLY A 138 -11.31 1.82 13.48
C GLY A 138 -10.82 0.97 12.31
N ALA A 139 -9.62 1.22 11.81
CA ALA A 139 -8.97 0.36 10.81
C ALA A 139 -8.72 -1.04 11.38
N ASP A 140 -8.87 -2.06 10.53
CA ASP A 140 -8.54 -3.45 10.86
C ASP A 140 -7.13 -3.83 10.38
N ILE A 141 -6.65 -3.11 9.35
CA ILE A 141 -5.35 -3.34 8.70
C ILE A 141 -4.68 -1.99 8.43
N LEU A 142 -3.38 -1.86 8.72
CA LEU A 142 -2.51 -0.79 8.22
C LEU A 142 -1.67 -1.31 7.06
N SER A 143 -1.75 -0.65 5.90
CA SER A 143 -0.93 -0.92 4.72
C SER A 143 0.04 0.24 4.51
N MET A 144 1.33 -0.04 4.64
CA MET A 144 2.39 0.97 4.63
C MET A 144 3.44 0.65 3.56
N SER A 145 3.32 1.31 2.41
CA SER A 145 4.26 1.18 1.30
C SER A 145 5.30 2.31 1.34
N LEU A 146 5.95 2.46 2.49
CA LEU A 146 6.93 3.50 2.83
C LEU A 146 8.08 2.91 3.65
N GLY A 147 9.24 3.55 3.65
CA GLY A 147 10.35 3.11 4.48
C GLY A 147 11.46 4.13 4.71
N SER A 148 12.37 3.78 5.62
CA SER A 148 13.59 4.52 5.95
C SER A 148 14.72 3.53 6.28
N PRO A 149 16.00 3.86 6.01
CA PRO A 149 17.12 3.01 6.44
C PRO A 149 17.31 2.96 7.96
N GLU A 150 16.78 3.95 8.69
CA GLU A 150 16.93 4.07 10.15
C GLU A 150 15.60 3.81 10.87
N ALA A 151 15.69 3.18 12.03
CA ALA A 151 14.54 2.97 12.91
C ALA A 151 14.10 4.28 13.57
N ASP A 152 12.79 4.41 13.77
CA ASP A 152 12.20 5.51 14.55
C ASP A 152 11.33 4.92 15.66
N GLU A 153 11.70 5.22 16.91
CA GLU A 153 11.02 4.71 18.10
C GLU A 153 9.59 5.26 18.24
N GLU A 154 9.34 6.52 17.85
CA GLU A 154 7.99 7.10 17.93
C GLU A 154 7.04 6.35 16.99
N ILE A 155 7.51 6.00 15.78
CA ILE A 155 6.75 5.17 14.84
C ILE A 155 6.59 3.76 15.38
N HIS A 156 7.64 3.12 15.90
CA HIS A 156 7.55 1.76 16.41
C HIS A 156 6.50 1.65 17.53
N GLN A 157 6.51 2.57 18.49
CA GLN A 157 5.51 2.60 19.57
C GLN A 157 4.08 2.82 19.06
N ALA A 158 3.89 3.67 18.05
CA ALA A 158 2.57 3.85 17.43
C ALA A 158 2.08 2.58 16.73
N LEU A 159 2.98 1.84 16.05
CA LEU A 159 2.64 0.56 15.41
C LEU A 159 2.35 -0.53 16.43
N LEU A 160 3.13 -0.62 17.51
CA LEU A 160 2.84 -1.54 18.62
C LEU A 160 1.48 -1.24 19.27
N LEU A 161 1.09 0.03 19.38
CA LEU A 161 -0.25 0.41 19.82
C LEU A 161 -1.32 -0.10 18.85
N ALA A 162 -1.15 0.05 17.54
CA ALA A 162 -2.08 -0.51 16.54
C ALA A 162 -2.22 -2.04 16.70
N ILE A 163 -1.09 -2.75 16.81
CA ILE A 163 -1.07 -4.21 17.01
C ILE A 163 -1.78 -4.60 18.31
N SER A 164 -1.57 -3.86 19.40
CA SER A 164 -2.24 -4.11 20.69
C SER A 164 -3.77 -3.96 20.63
N LYS A 165 -4.28 -3.26 19.60
CA LYS A 165 -5.71 -3.11 19.32
C LYS A 165 -6.24 -4.17 18.34
N GLY A 166 -5.41 -5.13 17.93
CA GLY A 166 -5.77 -6.19 17.00
C GLY A 166 -5.67 -5.80 15.53
N ILE A 167 -4.97 -4.71 15.21
CA ILE A 167 -4.80 -4.23 13.83
C ILE A 167 -3.57 -4.91 13.21
N PHE A 168 -3.74 -5.52 12.04
CA PHE A 168 -2.63 -6.08 11.27
C PHE A 168 -1.79 -4.95 10.66
N VAL A 169 -0.46 -5.04 10.73
CA VAL A 169 0.43 -4.04 10.14
C VAL A 169 1.28 -4.69 9.05
N ILE A 170 1.12 -4.22 7.81
CA ILE A 170 1.71 -4.80 6.61
C ILE A 170 2.58 -3.74 5.94
N THR A 171 3.84 -4.07 5.69
CA THR A 171 4.88 -3.11 5.34
C THR A 171 5.71 -3.57 4.15
N ALA A 172 6.12 -2.65 3.29
CA ALA A 172 7.02 -2.96 2.18
C ALA A 172 8.44 -3.22 2.68
N ALA A 173 9.06 -4.33 2.24
CA ALA A 173 10.41 -4.67 2.66
C ALA A 173 11.48 -3.66 2.18
N GLY A 174 11.24 -2.96 1.08
CA GLY A 174 12.20 -2.06 0.44
C GLY A 174 12.58 -2.48 -0.98
N ASN A 175 13.25 -1.59 -1.71
CA ASN A 175 13.68 -1.81 -3.10
C ASN A 175 15.20 -1.68 -3.29
N GLU A 176 15.96 -1.99 -2.24
CA GLU A 176 17.42 -1.88 -2.16
C GLU A 176 18.13 -3.21 -2.47
N GLY A 177 17.42 -4.19 -3.03
CA GLY A 177 18.01 -5.43 -3.53
C GLY A 177 18.94 -5.20 -4.74
N PRO A 178 19.71 -6.22 -5.16
CA PRO A 178 19.60 -7.64 -4.79
C PRO A 178 20.47 -8.06 -3.58
N ASP A 179 21.16 -7.14 -2.93
CA ASP A 179 22.04 -7.45 -1.80
C ASP A 179 21.22 -7.92 -0.57
N LEU A 180 21.87 -8.70 0.29
CA LEU A 180 21.29 -9.15 1.57
C LEU A 180 21.30 -8.01 2.59
N ASP A 181 20.46 -8.14 3.61
CA ASP A 181 20.32 -7.21 4.74
C ASP A 181 19.93 -5.78 4.29
N THR A 182 19.02 -5.71 3.32
CA THR A 182 18.55 -4.47 2.67
C THR A 182 17.13 -4.07 3.10
N VAL A 183 16.56 -4.72 4.12
CA VAL A 183 15.20 -4.44 4.59
C VAL A 183 15.18 -3.15 5.42
N GLY A 184 14.37 -2.18 5.02
CA GLY A 184 14.20 -0.90 5.72
C GLY A 184 13.21 -0.96 6.88
N TYR A 185 13.05 0.14 7.61
CA TYR A 185 12.04 0.32 8.66
C TYR A 185 10.80 1.02 8.09
N PRO A 186 9.58 0.68 8.52
CA PRO A 186 9.26 -0.18 9.68
C PRO A 186 9.33 -1.70 9.42
N ALA A 187 9.50 -2.16 8.17
CA ALA A 187 9.48 -3.60 7.85
C ALA A 187 10.52 -4.45 8.59
N SER A 188 11.64 -3.86 9.01
CA SER A 188 12.65 -4.54 9.83
C SER A 188 12.26 -4.75 11.30
N PHE A 189 11.16 -4.16 11.79
CA PHE A 189 10.64 -4.47 13.12
C PHE A 189 9.99 -5.86 13.14
N PRO A 190 10.30 -6.71 14.14
CA PRO A 190 9.87 -8.11 14.15
C PRO A 190 8.36 -8.31 14.31
N GLU A 191 7.62 -7.28 14.72
CA GLU A 191 6.16 -7.34 14.88
C GLU A 191 5.39 -7.02 13.59
N MET A 192 6.08 -6.55 12.54
CA MET A 192 5.45 -6.21 11.24
C MET A 192 5.36 -7.43 10.34
N VAL A 193 4.41 -7.41 9.41
CA VAL A 193 4.45 -8.30 8.23
C VAL A 193 5.24 -7.59 7.13
N ALA A 194 6.46 -8.03 6.86
CA ALA A 194 7.31 -7.47 5.82
C ALA A 194 7.12 -8.22 4.49
N VAL A 195 6.78 -7.46 3.44
CA VAL A 195 6.41 -8.01 2.13
C VAL A 195 7.48 -7.73 1.08
N GLY A 196 8.04 -8.80 0.51
CA GLY A 196 8.92 -8.77 -0.66
C GLY A 196 8.16 -8.90 -1.99
N SER A 197 8.86 -8.70 -3.10
CA SER A 197 8.27 -8.67 -4.46
C SER A 197 8.70 -9.86 -5.31
N ILE A 198 7.76 -10.44 -6.06
CA ILE A 198 8.00 -11.42 -7.12
C ILE A 198 7.46 -10.96 -8.48
N ASP A 199 8.07 -11.50 -9.54
CA ASP A 199 7.65 -11.33 -10.93
C ASP A 199 6.59 -12.37 -11.39
N ARG A 200 6.08 -12.19 -12.61
CA ARG A 200 5.13 -13.12 -13.27
C ARG A 200 5.62 -14.56 -13.38
N ARG A 201 6.92 -14.81 -13.25
CA ARG A 201 7.57 -16.12 -13.30
C ARG A 201 7.81 -16.69 -11.90
N LYS A 202 7.25 -16.07 -10.86
CA LYS A 202 7.42 -16.41 -9.43
C LYS A 202 8.88 -16.34 -8.97
N ARG A 203 9.69 -15.50 -9.61
CA ARG A 203 11.06 -15.22 -9.19
C ARG A 203 11.06 -13.96 -8.35
N LEU A 204 11.92 -13.91 -7.35
CA LEU A 204 12.13 -12.69 -6.58
C LEU A 204 12.54 -11.55 -7.53
N SER A 205 11.83 -10.42 -7.45
CA SER A 205 12.15 -9.24 -8.24
C SER A 205 13.56 -8.76 -7.89
N GLN A 206 14.33 -8.32 -8.88
CA GLN A 206 15.73 -7.95 -8.67
C GLN A 206 15.89 -6.84 -7.63
N PHE A 207 14.99 -5.85 -7.66
CA PHE A 207 14.96 -4.74 -6.72
C PHE A 207 14.50 -5.13 -5.31
N SER A 208 13.80 -6.26 -5.12
CA SER A 208 13.21 -6.57 -3.81
C SER A 208 14.30 -6.67 -2.75
N SER A 209 14.17 -5.87 -1.69
CA SER A 209 15.02 -5.99 -0.50
C SER A 209 14.93 -7.41 0.07
N ARG A 210 16.04 -7.84 0.68
CA ARG A 210 16.27 -9.22 1.13
C ARG A 210 16.82 -9.20 2.54
N GLY A 211 16.33 -10.11 3.37
CA GLY A 211 16.76 -10.24 4.76
C GLY A 211 15.92 -11.30 5.47
N ARG A 212 16.32 -11.66 6.68
CA ARG A 212 15.56 -12.60 7.52
C ARG A 212 14.23 -12.02 7.99
N GLN A 213 14.07 -10.71 7.89
CA GLN A 213 12.90 -9.95 8.26
C GLN A 213 11.75 -10.11 7.27
N VAL A 214 12.00 -10.56 6.03
CA VAL A 214 10.92 -10.72 5.02
C VAL A 214 10.09 -11.96 5.35
N ASP A 215 8.81 -11.77 5.69
CA ASP A 215 7.90 -12.85 6.05
C ASP A 215 7.27 -13.53 4.82
N VAL A 216 6.89 -12.72 3.83
CA VAL A 216 6.13 -13.19 2.67
C VAL A 216 6.51 -12.42 1.41
N VAL A 217 6.25 -13.00 0.25
CA VAL A 217 6.40 -12.35 -1.04
C VAL A 217 5.09 -12.34 -1.80
N ALA A 218 4.84 -11.27 -2.54
CA ALA A 218 3.65 -11.10 -3.37
C ALA A 218 3.99 -10.47 -4.73
N PRO A 219 3.06 -10.50 -5.71
CA PRO A 219 3.22 -9.82 -7.00
C PRO A 219 3.57 -8.35 -6.82
N GLY A 220 4.74 -7.91 -7.28
CA GLY A 220 5.17 -6.52 -7.16
C GLY A 220 5.90 -5.98 -8.39
N ASP A 221 6.08 -6.77 -9.44
CA ASP A 221 6.70 -6.35 -10.70
C ASP A 221 5.65 -6.26 -11.82
N GLU A 222 5.60 -5.13 -12.52
CA GLU A 222 4.66 -4.85 -13.60
C GLU A 222 3.18 -5.05 -13.17
N ILE A 223 2.78 -4.36 -12.10
CA ILE A 223 1.42 -4.39 -11.54
C ILE A 223 0.59 -3.24 -12.06
N THR A 224 -0.51 -3.54 -12.74
CA THR A 224 -1.46 -2.51 -13.21
C THR A 224 -2.51 -2.20 -12.14
N SER A 225 -2.69 -0.91 -11.82
CA SER A 225 -3.71 -0.44 -10.86
C SER A 225 -4.18 0.98 -11.19
N CYS A 226 -5.13 1.49 -10.40
CA CYS A 226 -5.65 2.85 -10.45
C CYS A 226 -4.54 3.90 -10.38
N TYR A 227 -4.73 5.06 -11.01
CA TYR A 227 -3.79 6.16 -10.98
C TYR A 227 -4.52 7.50 -11.17
N PRO A 228 -4.06 8.61 -10.57
CA PRO A 228 -4.77 9.87 -10.69
C PRO A 228 -4.83 10.41 -12.13
N PRO A 229 -5.79 11.30 -12.44
CA PRO A 229 -7.00 11.53 -11.65
C PRO A 229 -8.03 10.40 -11.81
N ARG A 230 -8.10 9.79 -13.01
CA ARG A 230 -9.08 8.77 -13.42
C ARG A 230 -8.47 7.80 -14.44
N SER A 231 -7.20 7.44 -14.23
CA SER A 231 -6.38 6.65 -15.15
C SER A 231 -5.84 5.40 -14.47
N TYR A 232 -5.00 4.65 -15.16
CA TYR A 232 -4.37 3.44 -14.63
C TYR A 232 -2.88 3.49 -14.94
N ALA A 233 -2.06 2.92 -14.09
CA ALA A 233 -0.62 2.83 -14.31
C ALA A 233 -0.09 1.44 -14.00
N THR A 234 0.99 1.05 -14.68
CA THR A 234 1.76 -0.16 -14.36
C THR A 234 3.01 0.25 -13.61
N LEU A 235 3.14 -0.22 -12.36
CA LEU A 235 4.27 0.08 -11.49
C LEU A 235 5.01 -1.18 -11.04
N SER A 236 6.29 -1.03 -10.71
CA SER A 236 7.12 -2.08 -10.08
C SER A 236 7.75 -1.61 -8.77
N GLY A 237 7.60 -2.40 -7.71
CA GLY A 237 8.19 -2.18 -6.38
C GLY A 237 7.59 -3.12 -5.32
N THR A 238 8.29 -3.32 -4.18
CA THR A 238 7.69 -3.98 -3.00
C THR A 238 6.47 -3.24 -2.46
N SER A 239 6.39 -1.93 -2.73
CA SER A 239 5.20 -1.12 -2.53
C SER A 239 3.96 -1.64 -3.25
N MET A 240 4.09 -2.31 -4.40
CA MET A 240 2.97 -2.92 -5.12
C MET A 240 2.65 -4.32 -4.58
N ALA A 241 3.63 -5.02 -4.01
CA ALA A 241 3.42 -6.33 -3.37
C ALA A 241 2.66 -6.22 -2.03
N THR A 242 2.98 -5.20 -1.23
CA THR A 242 2.36 -4.90 0.06
C THR A 242 0.82 -4.88 0.02
N PRO A 243 0.16 -4.10 -0.86
CA PRO A 243 -1.30 -4.03 -0.92
C PRO A 243 -1.98 -5.34 -1.37
N PHE A 244 -1.27 -6.27 -2.05
CA PHE A 244 -1.83 -7.60 -2.29
C PHE A 244 -2.04 -8.35 -0.98
N ILE A 245 -1.06 -8.31 -0.07
CA ILE A 245 -1.16 -8.96 1.24
C ILE A 245 -2.21 -8.24 2.10
N SER A 246 -2.25 -6.90 2.07
CA SER A 246 -3.31 -6.14 2.75
C SER A 246 -4.71 -6.51 2.28
N GLY A 247 -4.88 -6.75 0.98
CA GLY A 247 -6.15 -7.23 0.45
C GLY A 247 -6.44 -8.71 0.73
N VAL A 248 -5.42 -9.58 0.88
CA VAL A 248 -5.61 -11.00 1.24
C VAL A 248 -6.00 -11.17 2.71
N VAL A 249 -5.51 -10.28 3.58
CA VAL A 249 -5.87 -10.26 5.01
C VAL A 249 -7.30 -9.74 5.22
N ALA A 250 -7.82 -8.92 4.30
CA ALA A 250 -9.18 -8.40 4.30
C ALA A 250 -10.20 -9.41 3.74
#